data_AF-A0A7S0NC98-F1
#
_entry.id   AF-A0A7S0NC98-F1
#
_cell.length_a   1.000
_cell.length_b   1.000
_cell.length_c   1.000
_cell.angle_alpha   90.00
_cell.angle_beta   90.00
_cell.angle_gamma   90.00
#
_symmetry.space_group_name_H-M   'P 1'
#
loop_
_entity.id
_entity.type
_entity.pdbx_description
1 polymer ?
#
loop_
_entity_poly.entity_id
_entity_poly.type
_entity_poly.pdbx_seq_one_letter_code
_entity_poly.pdbx_strand_id
1 'polypeptide(L)'
;LLRTRAATQPFLLGIILRHCVLFFCLEVSAAFLTSPKIRTPSYADTSKIQLFQHKLFAQKTATLKKARDHQFRMELGLLQSLECVKNVRDLASVTGSPVKPGRCFRASCLGTASKADESLITKNIKTLVDLRSEKEFSTDSTKYNSTVFDEYDNLLYEVKYSKSGRPKELVPKVSSIDGERSRHMVSVIDEKLYKRGVFKKLGLGKKLKAAVYMGLSQTKLRKLFIDFINDAGLPLLNELILDYGGPSIKAVLDVLADRGSHPVAFYCTAGKDRTGLVAMLVLSALGVPDEAILNDYVLSDSVYRDLGDK
;
A
#
# COMPACT_ATOMS: atom_id res chain seq x y z
N LEU A 1 -11.60 -42.40 -42.19
CA LEU A 1 -10.58 -41.50 -42.76
C LEU A 1 -9.75 -40.93 -41.63
N LEU A 2 -8.44 -41.18 -41.70
CA LEU A 2 -7.41 -40.94 -40.67
C LEU A 2 -6.99 -39.47 -40.52
N ARG A 3 -6.23 -39.22 -39.44
CA ARG A 3 -5.24 -38.14 -39.14
C ARG A 3 -5.76 -36.99 -38.26
N THR A 4 -5.44 -36.86 -36.95
CA THR A 4 -4.19 -36.74 -36.14
C THR A 4 -3.90 -35.30 -35.68
N ARG A 5 -3.83 -35.11 -34.34
CA ARG A 5 -2.96 -34.21 -33.52
C ARG A 5 -3.12 -32.68 -33.73
N ALA A 6 -2.93 -31.76 -32.76
CA ALA A 6 -2.05 -31.75 -31.58
C ALA A 6 -2.54 -30.77 -30.49
N ALA A 7 -1.96 -30.94 -29.30
CA ALA A 7 -2.21 -30.19 -28.06
C ALA A 7 -1.17 -29.07 -27.80
N THR A 8 -1.57 -28.09 -26.98
CA THR A 8 -0.80 -27.30 -25.97
C THR A 8 0.51 -26.60 -26.33
N GLN A 9 0.63 -25.30 -26.00
CA GLN A 9 1.70 -24.72 -25.14
C GLN A 9 1.37 -23.30 -24.65
N PRO A 10 1.62 -22.99 -23.36
CA PRO A 10 2.24 -21.74 -22.95
C PRO A 10 3.54 -22.07 -22.18
N PHE A 11 4.70 -22.01 -22.83
CA PHE A 11 6.00 -22.23 -22.16
C PHE A 11 7.15 -21.52 -22.89
N LEU A 12 7.04 -20.20 -23.13
CA LEU A 12 8.07 -19.44 -23.84
C LEU A 12 9.08 -18.68 -22.98
N LEU A 13 8.99 -18.70 -21.64
CA LEU A 13 9.98 -18.02 -20.78
C LEU A 13 11.05 -18.95 -20.16
N GLY A 14 10.91 -20.27 -20.33
CA GLY A 14 11.88 -21.27 -19.85
C GLY A 14 12.92 -21.72 -20.88
N ILE A 15 12.75 -21.38 -22.17
CA ILE A 15 13.56 -21.91 -23.27
C ILE A 15 14.74 -21.00 -23.65
N ILE A 16 14.62 -19.69 -23.44
CA ILE A 16 15.68 -18.73 -23.78
C ILE A 16 16.90 -18.88 -22.83
N LEU A 17 16.68 -19.22 -21.57
CA LEU A 17 17.77 -19.52 -20.62
C LEU A 17 18.41 -20.90 -20.80
N ARG A 18 17.76 -21.85 -21.49
CA ARG A 18 18.37 -23.13 -21.87
C ARG A 18 19.16 -23.05 -23.19
N HIS A 19 18.78 -22.16 -24.11
CA HIS A 19 19.50 -22.02 -25.39
C HIS A 19 20.83 -21.27 -25.29
N CYS A 20 20.98 -20.29 -24.38
CA CYS A 20 22.28 -19.62 -24.20
C CYS A 20 23.36 -20.53 -23.61
N VAL A 21 22.99 -21.55 -22.81
CA VAL A 21 23.96 -22.50 -22.22
C VAL A 21 24.39 -23.57 -23.24
N LEU A 22 23.50 -23.97 -24.15
CA LEU A 22 23.86 -24.91 -25.23
C LEU A 22 24.71 -24.24 -26.32
N PHE A 23 24.46 -22.97 -26.67
CA PHE A 23 25.22 -22.28 -27.71
C PHE A 23 26.69 -22.05 -27.30
N PHE A 24 26.94 -21.72 -26.02
CA PHE A 24 28.30 -21.55 -25.51
C PHE A 24 29.08 -22.88 -25.39
N CYS A 25 28.39 -24.02 -25.29
CA CYS A 25 29.06 -25.34 -25.28
C CYS A 25 29.41 -25.84 -26.69
N LEU A 26 28.72 -25.38 -27.73
CA LEU A 26 28.94 -25.82 -29.11
C LEU A 26 30.06 -25.05 -29.82
N GLU A 27 30.27 -23.76 -29.53
CA GLU A 27 31.37 -22.99 -30.14
C GLU A 27 32.76 -23.38 -29.61
N VAL A 28 32.87 -23.85 -28.36
CA VAL A 28 34.16 -24.31 -27.81
C VAL A 28 34.58 -25.67 -28.36
N SER A 29 33.65 -26.45 -28.94
CA SER A 29 33.97 -27.76 -29.53
C SER A 29 34.53 -27.67 -30.96
N ALA A 30 34.30 -26.57 -31.69
CA ALA A 30 34.74 -26.43 -33.08
C ALA A 30 36.20 -25.93 -33.21
N ALA A 31 36.74 -25.25 -32.19
CA ALA A 31 38.09 -24.68 -32.23
C ALA A 31 39.22 -25.65 -31.82
N PHE A 32 38.89 -26.88 -31.42
CA PHE A 32 39.86 -27.83 -30.84
C PHE A 32 40.30 -28.98 -31.77
N LEU A 33 39.83 -29.02 -33.03
CA LEU A 33 40.02 -30.16 -33.93
C LEU A 33 41.19 -30.04 -34.93
N THR A 34 42.12 -29.10 -34.77
CA THR A 34 43.28 -28.97 -35.70
C THR A 34 44.67 -28.91 -35.05
N SER A 35 44.83 -29.30 -33.79
CA SER A 35 46.17 -29.47 -33.18
C SER A 35 46.45 -30.93 -32.77
N PRO A 36 47.52 -31.57 -33.27
CA PRO A 36 47.92 -32.89 -32.83
C PRO A 36 48.64 -32.80 -31.48
N LYS A 37 48.23 -33.65 -30.54
CA LYS A 37 48.72 -33.83 -29.15
C LYS A 37 48.16 -32.87 -28.09
N ILE A 38 46.87 -33.01 -27.79
CA ILE A 38 46.37 -32.74 -26.44
C ILE A 38 45.79 -34.06 -25.92
N ARG A 39 46.37 -34.59 -24.83
CA ARG A 39 45.84 -35.78 -24.14
C ARG A 39 44.37 -35.51 -23.79
N THR A 40 43.46 -36.35 -24.27
CA THR A 40 42.06 -36.32 -23.84
C THR A 40 42.03 -36.62 -22.33
N PRO A 41 41.39 -35.78 -21.50
CA PRO A 41 41.26 -36.08 -20.09
C PRO A 41 40.44 -37.36 -19.93
N SER A 42 40.96 -38.27 -19.11
CA SER A 42 40.29 -39.50 -18.70
C SER A 42 38.85 -39.22 -18.23
N TYR A 43 37.94 -40.15 -18.51
CA TYR A 43 36.50 -40.12 -18.19
C TYR A 43 36.18 -39.76 -16.72
N ALA A 44 37.18 -39.86 -15.82
CA ALA A 44 37.13 -39.47 -14.41
C ALA A 44 37.02 -37.95 -14.12
N ASP A 45 37.16 -37.06 -15.11
CA ASP A 45 37.19 -35.60 -14.88
C ASP A 45 35.84 -34.89 -15.12
N THR A 46 34.85 -35.59 -15.69
CA THR A 46 33.52 -35.05 -15.98
C THR A 46 32.76 -34.62 -14.72
N SER A 47 32.93 -35.36 -13.61
CA SER A 47 32.32 -35.03 -12.32
C SER A 47 32.90 -33.75 -11.70
N LYS A 48 34.20 -33.47 -11.90
CA LYS A 48 34.84 -32.23 -11.43
C LYS A 48 34.38 -31.03 -12.25
N ILE A 49 34.23 -31.19 -13.56
CA ILE A 49 33.70 -30.16 -14.46
C ILE A 49 32.23 -29.85 -14.12
N GLN A 50 31.38 -30.86 -13.92
CA GLN A 50 29.99 -30.67 -13.50
C GLN A 50 29.88 -29.99 -12.14
N LEU A 51 30.70 -30.40 -11.16
CA LEU A 51 30.76 -29.77 -9.84
C LEU A 51 31.20 -28.29 -9.94
N PHE A 52 32.17 -27.99 -10.80
CA PHE A 52 32.63 -26.62 -11.05
C PHE A 52 31.52 -25.77 -11.68
N GLN A 53 30.84 -26.27 -12.71
CA GLN A 53 29.70 -25.58 -13.34
C GLN A 53 28.56 -25.32 -12.35
N HIS A 54 28.23 -26.30 -11.50
CA HIS A 54 27.21 -26.14 -10.46
C HIS A 54 27.61 -25.07 -9.43
N LYS A 55 28.87 -25.06 -8.98
CA LYS A 55 29.41 -24.01 -8.09
C LYS A 55 29.37 -22.64 -8.75
N LEU A 56 29.71 -22.54 -10.04
CA LEU A 56 29.71 -21.28 -10.79
C LEU A 56 28.28 -20.75 -10.99
N PHE A 57 27.32 -21.62 -11.26
CA PHE A 57 25.90 -21.26 -11.33
C PHE A 57 25.35 -20.82 -9.96
N ALA A 58 25.66 -21.55 -8.89
CA ALA A 58 25.29 -21.17 -7.52
C ALA A 58 25.90 -19.81 -7.12
N GLN A 59 27.14 -19.54 -7.53
CA GLN A 59 27.79 -18.26 -7.28
C GLN A 59 27.15 -17.12 -8.07
N LYS A 60 26.87 -17.31 -9.37
CA LYS A 60 26.16 -16.31 -10.20
C LYS A 60 24.77 -15.99 -9.66
N THR A 61 24.00 -17.02 -9.29
CA THR A 61 22.66 -16.84 -8.72
C THR A 61 22.70 -16.13 -7.37
N ALA A 62 23.68 -16.45 -6.50
CA ALA A 62 23.89 -15.74 -5.25
C ALA A 62 24.27 -14.26 -5.47
N THR A 63 25.13 -13.96 -6.45
CA THR A 63 25.52 -12.58 -6.80
C THR A 63 24.32 -11.77 -7.32
N LEU A 64 23.53 -12.35 -8.23
CA LEU A 64 22.31 -11.70 -8.75
C LEU A 64 21.28 -11.47 -7.65
N LYS A 65 21.12 -12.43 -6.73
CA LYS A 65 20.24 -12.26 -5.56
C LYS A 65 20.72 -11.11 -4.67
N LYS A 66 22.01 -11.05 -4.35
CA LYS A 66 22.59 -9.95 -3.56
C LYS A 66 22.40 -8.58 -4.21
N ALA A 67 22.62 -8.49 -5.53
CA ALA A 67 22.43 -7.23 -6.27
C ALA A 67 20.96 -6.78 -6.25
N ARG A 68 20.02 -7.71 -6.44
CA ARG A 68 18.58 -7.43 -6.35
C ARG A 68 18.17 -7.01 -4.94
N ASP A 69 18.67 -7.70 -3.91
CA ASP A 69 18.39 -7.36 -2.51
C ASP A 69 18.93 -5.96 -2.16
N HIS A 70 20.11 -5.61 -2.67
CA HIS A 70 20.69 -4.27 -2.50
C HIS A 70 19.85 -3.19 -3.18
N GLN A 71 19.47 -3.39 -4.45
CA GLN A 71 18.62 -2.46 -5.18
C GLN A 71 17.26 -2.28 -4.49
N PHE A 72 16.64 -3.38 -4.03
CA PHE A 72 15.39 -3.34 -3.29
C PHE A 72 15.50 -2.51 -2.00
N ARG A 73 16.57 -2.68 -1.22
CA ARG A 73 16.81 -1.87 -0.02
C ARG A 73 17.02 -0.39 -0.32
N MET A 74 17.70 -0.08 -1.42
CA MET A 74 17.89 1.31 -1.86
C MET A 74 16.54 1.95 -2.24
N GLU A 75 15.71 1.25 -3.01
CA GLU A 75 14.38 1.73 -3.41
C GLU A 75 13.45 1.89 -2.20
N LEU A 76 13.52 0.98 -1.22
CA LEU A 76 12.81 1.12 0.06
C LEU A 76 13.27 2.32 0.89
N GLY A 77 14.57 2.62 0.88
CA GLY A 77 15.11 3.80 1.52
C GLY A 77 14.55 5.07 0.87
N LEU A 78 14.59 5.12 -0.47
CA LEU A 78 14.10 6.27 -1.25
C LEU A 78 12.60 6.51 -1.06
N LEU A 79 11.79 5.44 -1.02
CA LEU A 79 10.35 5.55 -0.74
C LEU A 79 10.04 6.14 0.64
N GLN A 80 10.93 5.97 1.62
CA GLN A 80 10.73 6.53 2.96
C GLN A 80 11.29 7.95 3.11
N SER A 81 11.98 8.45 2.07
CA SER A 81 12.58 9.79 2.02
C SER A 81 12.08 10.56 0.80
N LEU A 82 10.78 10.47 0.51
CA LEU A 82 10.13 11.26 -0.55
C LEU A 82 10.25 12.76 -0.26
N GLU A 83 10.37 13.55 -1.31
CA GLU A 83 10.66 14.98 -1.23
C GLU A 83 9.44 15.76 -0.70
N CYS A 84 8.29 15.56 -1.35
CA CYS A 84 7.09 16.34 -1.09
C CYS A 84 5.99 15.53 -0.37
N VAL A 85 6.02 14.20 -0.46
CA VAL A 85 5.15 13.35 0.36
C VAL A 85 5.79 13.18 1.73
N LYS A 86 5.09 13.62 2.78
CA LYS A 86 5.58 13.56 4.16
C LYS A 86 5.08 12.31 4.86
N ASN A 87 5.67 12.05 6.03
CA ASN A 87 5.18 11.04 6.97
C ASN A 87 5.11 9.63 6.38
N VAL A 88 5.99 9.33 5.41
CA VAL A 88 6.06 8.03 4.74
C VAL A 88 6.88 7.07 5.58
N ARG A 89 6.32 5.92 5.94
CA ARG A 89 7.02 4.87 6.69
C ARG A 89 6.51 3.49 6.29
N ASP A 90 7.43 2.53 6.24
CA ASP A 90 7.10 1.11 6.15
C ASP A 90 6.66 0.59 7.52
N LEU A 91 5.53 -0.11 7.61
CA LEU A 91 5.11 -0.74 8.86
C LEU A 91 6.09 -1.84 9.34
N ALA A 92 6.95 -2.35 8.46
CA ALA A 92 8.05 -3.23 8.83
C ALA A 92 9.15 -2.53 9.65
N SER A 93 9.20 -1.19 9.64
CA SER A 93 10.18 -0.41 10.42
C SER A 93 9.83 -0.31 11.91
N VAL A 94 8.58 -0.63 12.28
CA VAL A 94 8.15 -0.62 13.67
C VAL A 94 8.79 -1.78 14.42
N THR A 95 9.40 -1.50 15.57
CA THR A 95 10.06 -2.52 16.40
C THR A 95 9.10 -3.65 16.76
N GLY A 96 9.50 -4.89 16.46
CA GLY A 96 8.67 -6.07 16.71
C GLY A 96 7.57 -6.34 15.66
N SER A 97 7.48 -5.52 14.60
CA SER A 97 6.53 -5.74 13.51
C SER A 97 6.86 -7.02 12.73
N PRO A 98 5.88 -7.93 12.53
CA PRO A 98 6.07 -9.10 11.68
C PRO A 98 5.86 -8.78 10.18
N VAL A 99 5.54 -7.54 9.84
CA VAL A 99 5.37 -7.10 8.44
C VAL A 99 6.70 -7.25 7.70
N LYS A 100 6.68 -7.90 6.53
CA LYS A 100 7.88 -7.98 5.70
C LYS A 100 8.19 -6.60 5.11
N PRO A 101 9.46 -6.18 5.05
CA PRO A 101 9.85 -4.93 4.41
C PRO A 101 9.29 -4.81 2.98
N GLY A 102 8.81 -3.62 2.64
CA GLY A 102 8.24 -3.28 1.35
C GLY A 102 6.84 -3.76 1.11
N ARG A 103 6.07 -4.09 2.15
CA ARG A 103 4.70 -4.60 1.98
C ARG A 103 3.62 -3.58 2.24
N CYS A 104 3.73 -2.82 3.33
CA CYS A 104 2.66 -1.97 3.79
C CYS A 104 3.22 -0.64 4.28
N PHE A 105 2.84 0.45 3.64
CA PHE A 105 3.32 1.78 3.92
C PHE A 105 2.19 2.66 4.43
N ARG A 106 2.51 3.53 5.39
CA ARG A 106 1.68 4.68 5.77
C ARG A 106 2.29 5.94 5.18
N ALA A 107 1.47 6.93 4.82
CA ALA A 107 1.93 8.21 4.26
C ALA A 107 0.96 9.37 4.52
N SER A 108 1.41 10.61 4.28
CA SER A 108 0.53 11.76 3.99
C SER A 108 -0.08 11.65 2.59
N CYS A 109 -0.88 12.65 2.20
CA CYS A 109 -1.53 12.68 0.89
C CYS A 109 -0.50 12.57 -0.25
N LEU A 110 -0.57 11.49 -1.03
CA LEU A 110 0.36 11.26 -2.16
C LEU A 110 0.20 12.27 -3.30
N GLY A 111 -0.94 12.96 -3.38
CA GLY A 111 -1.16 14.02 -4.36
C GLY A 111 -0.24 15.23 -4.23
N THR A 112 0.59 15.30 -3.18
CA THR A 112 1.66 16.30 -3.04
C THR A 112 2.98 15.86 -3.66
N ALA A 113 3.06 14.66 -4.24
CA ALA A 113 4.29 14.11 -4.83
C ALA A 113 4.91 15.05 -5.88
N SER A 114 6.23 15.19 -5.82
CA SER A 114 7.00 15.75 -6.93
C SER A 114 7.06 14.76 -8.10
N LYS A 115 7.49 15.20 -9.29
CA LYS A 115 7.67 14.30 -10.44
C LYS A 115 8.66 13.15 -10.16
N ALA A 116 9.64 13.37 -9.28
CA ALA A 116 10.56 12.32 -8.85
C ALA A 116 9.89 11.32 -7.89
N ASP A 117 9.11 11.84 -6.94
CA ASP A 117 8.32 11.01 -6.01
C ASP A 117 7.31 10.14 -6.77
N GLU A 118 6.65 10.70 -7.79
CA GLU A 118 5.68 9.99 -8.64
C GLU A 118 6.28 8.72 -9.22
N SER A 119 7.46 8.80 -9.83
CA SER A 119 8.14 7.64 -10.41
C SER A 119 8.48 6.58 -9.36
N LEU A 120 8.88 6.99 -8.16
CA LEU A 120 9.17 6.06 -7.07
C LEU A 120 7.89 5.38 -6.58
N ILE A 121 6.80 6.12 -6.43
CA ILE A 121 5.51 5.59 -5.99
C ILE A 121 4.96 4.63 -7.03
N THR A 122 4.83 5.03 -8.29
CA THR A 122 4.28 4.18 -9.34
C THR A 122 5.14 2.95 -9.57
N LYS A 123 6.47 3.05 -9.51
CA LYS A 123 7.35 1.87 -9.64
C LYS A 123 7.13 0.84 -8.52
N ASN A 124 6.96 1.29 -7.28
CA ASN A 124 7.10 0.42 -6.12
C ASN A 124 5.79 0.09 -5.38
N ILE A 125 4.73 0.87 -5.56
CA ILE A 125 3.47 0.70 -4.83
C ILE A 125 2.36 0.25 -5.78
N LYS A 126 1.81 -0.95 -5.54
CA LYS A 126 0.76 -1.53 -6.39
C LYS A 126 -0.62 -0.99 -6.06
N THR A 127 -0.93 -0.86 -4.78
CA THR A 127 -2.26 -0.49 -4.31
C THR A 127 -2.20 0.72 -3.40
N LEU A 128 -3.13 1.64 -3.60
CA LEU A 128 -3.32 2.83 -2.78
C LEU A 128 -4.62 2.73 -2.01
N VAL A 129 -4.63 3.19 -0.76
CA VAL A 129 -5.85 3.32 0.05
C VAL A 129 -5.96 4.75 0.56
N ASP A 130 -6.88 5.51 -0.01
CA ASP A 130 -7.16 6.91 0.37
C ASP A 130 -8.27 6.94 1.42
N LEU A 131 -7.90 7.31 2.64
CA LEU A 131 -8.78 7.34 3.81
C LEU A 131 -9.64 8.61 3.90
N ARG A 132 -9.48 9.53 2.95
CA ARG A 132 -10.17 10.82 2.94
C ARG A 132 -11.60 10.69 2.41
N SER A 133 -12.43 11.67 2.78
CA SER A 133 -13.81 11.77 2.31
C SER A 133 -13.90 12.41 0.93
N GLU A 134 -14.98 12.13 0.19
CA GLU A 134 -15.22 12.74 -1.12
C GLU A 134 -15.22 14.28 -1.10
N LYS A 135 -15.64 14.87 0.02
CA LYS A 135 -15.61 16.34 0.21
C LYS A 135 -14.19 16.91 0.29
N GLU A 136 -13.25 16.15 0.86
CA GLU A 136 -11.85 16.57 0.87
C GLU A 136 -11.29 16.58 -0.56
N PHE A 137 -11.78 15.71 -1.45
CA PHE A 137 -11.40 15.68 -2.86
C PHE A 137 -11.95 16.88 -3.64
N SER A 138 -13.20 17.25 -3.41
CA SER A 138 -13.81 18.40 -4.11
C SER A 138 -13.20 19.75 -3.72
N THR A 139 -12.59 19.83 -2.54
CA THR A 139 -12.01 21.08 -2.01
C THR A 139 -10.55 21.27 -2.46
N ASP A 140 -9.84 20.18 -2.76
CA ASP A 140 -8.44 20.18 -3.17
C ASP A 140 -8.26 19.32 -4.44
N SER A 141 -8.89 19.78 -5.53
CA SER A 141 -8.97 19.03 -6.79
C SER A 141 -7.61 18.83 -7.45
N THR A 142 -6.63 19.70 -7.19
CA THR A 142 -5.27 19.60 -7.72
C THR A 142 -4.51 18.44 -7.10
N LYS A 143 -4.60 18.25 -5.78
CA LYS A 143 -4.02 17.06 -5.13
C LYS A 143 -4.82 15.81 -5.44
N TYR A 144 -6.12 15.91 -5.71
CA TYR A 144 -6.94 14.75 -6.02
C TYR A 144 -6.68 14.19 -7.43
N ASN A 145 -6.58 15.07 -8.42
CA ASN A 145 -6.29 14.78 -9.83
C ASN A 145 -4.80 14.87 -10.14
N SER A 146 -3.94 14.67 -9.13
CA SER A 146 -2.49 14.65 -9.32
C SER A 146 -2.10 13.50 -10.23
N THR A 147 -1.10 13.76 -11.08
CA THR A 147 -0.58 12.79 -12.05
C THR A 147 0.00 11.53 -11.42
N VAL A 148 0.33 11.56 -10.13
CA VAL A 148 0.72 10.36 -9.36
C VAL A 148 -0.33 9.24 -9.42
N PHE A 149 -1.59 9.58 -9.69
CA PHE A 149 -2.70 8.63 -9.70
C PHE A 149 -3.09 8.17 -11.11
N ASP A 150 -2.48 8.68 -12.18
CA ASP A 150 -2.88 8.39 -13.56
C ASP A 150 -2.76 6.90 -13.92
N GLU A 151 -1.83 6.18 -13.27
CA GLU A 151 -1.63 4.74 -13.44
C GLU A 151 -2.52 3.88 -12.53
N TYR A 152 -3.44 4.47 -11.75
CA TYR A 152 -4.27 3.74 -10.78
C TYR A 152 -5.76 3.84 -11.11
N ASP A 153 -6.43 2.70 -11.17
CA ASP A 153 -7.88 2.66 -11.27
C ASP A 153 -8.55 3.06 -9.95
N ASN A 154 -9.37 4.12 -9.97
CA ASN A 154 -10.08 4.60 -8.79
C ASN A 154 -11.26 3.69 -8.44
N LEU A 155 -11.22 3.10 -7.25
CA LEU A 155 -12.26 2.25 -6.70
C LEU A 155 -13.02 2.97 -5.60
N LEU A 156 -14.22 3.42 -5.96
CA LEU A 156 -15.16 4.04 -5.04
C LEU A 156 -15.92 2.96 -4.27
N TYR A 157 -16.15 3.22 -2.98
CA TYR A 157 -16.91 2.34 -2.12
C TYR A 157 -18.31 2.90 -1.86
N GLU A 158 -19.28 2.00 -1.72
CA GLU A 158 -20.63 2.32 -1.26
C GLU A 158 -20.93 1.62 0.07
N VAL A 159 -21.68 2.31 0.92
CA VAL A 159 -22.11 1.78 2.21
C VAL A 159 -23.40 0.98 2.01
N LYS A 160 -23.35 -0.31 2.30
CA LYS A 160 -24.54 -1.14 2.44
C LYS A 160 -25.13 -0.98 3.83
N TYR A 161 -26.40 -0.58 3.90
CA TYR A 161 -27.13 -0.40 5.15
C TYR A 161 -27.96 -1.64 5.48
N SER A 162 -28.02 -1.98 6.76
CA SER A 162 -28.96 -2.97 7.29
C SER A 162 -30.41 -2.46 7.27
N LYS A 163 -31.38 -3.35 7.47
CA LYS A 163 -32.80 -3.00 7.58
C LYS A 163 -33.11 -1.97 8.68
N SER A 164 -32.25 -1.86 9.70
CA SER A 164 -32.36 -0.87 10.79
C SER A 164 -31.68 0.47 10.48
N GLY A 165 -31.18 0.67 9.26
CA GLY A 165 -30.51 1.89 8.83
C GLY A 165 -29.10 2.05 9.40
N ARG A 166 -28.50 0.99 9.94
CA ARG A 166 -27.09 0.97 10.38
C ARG A 166 -26.18 0.49 9.24
N PRO A 167 -25.06 1.16 8.96
CA PRO A 167 -24.02 0.68 8.06
C PRO A 167 -23.57 -0.71 8.44
N LYS A 168 -23.61 -1.63 7.47
CA LYS A 168 -23.25 -3.03 7.65
C LYS A 168 -21.90 -3.33 7.01
N GLU A 169 -21.68 -2.82 5.80
CA GLU A 169 -20.53 -3.18 4.98
C GLU A 169 -20.23 -2.05 3.99
N LEU A 170 -18.96 -1.86 3.64
CA LEU A 170 -18.56 -1.07 2.48
C LEU A 170 -18.14 -2.03 1.37
N VAL A 171 -18.71 -1.87 0.19
CA VAL A 171 -18.33 -2.66 -0.99
C VAL A 171 -17.85 -1.76 -2.13
N PRO A 172 -16.91 -2.22 -2.97
CA PRO A 172 -16.56 -1.50 -4.19
C PRO A 172 -17.78 -1.35 -5.12
N LYS A 173 -17.96 -0.15 -5.70
CA LYS A 173 -19.02 0.12 -6.70
C LYS A 173 -18.81 -0.61 -8.02
N VAL A 174 -17.59 -1.06 -8.30
CA VAL A 174 -17.23 -1.78 -9.53
C VAL A 174 -16.64 -3.14 -9.15
N SER A 175 -17.05 -4.20 -9.85
CA SER A 175 -16.70 -5.60 -9.56
C SER A 175 -15.44 -6.11 -10.27
N SER A 176 -14.94 -5.40 -11.29
CA SER A 176 -13.75 -5.78 -12.07
C SER A 176 -12.77 -4.61 -12.17
N ILE A 177 -11.50 -4.91 -11.92
CA ILE A 177 -10.37 -4.01 -12.15
C ILE A 177 -9.66 -4.56 -13.37
N ASP A 178 -9.60 -3.79 -14.46
CA ASP A 178 -8.85 -4.19 -15.66
C ASP A 178 -7.37 -3.79 -15.56
N GLY A 179 -7.00 -2.87 -14.66
CA GLY A 179 -5.63 -2.42 -14.42
C GLY A 179 -4.83 -3.25 -13.40
N GLU A 180 -3.50 -3.24 -13.54
CA GLU A 180 -2.59 -3.85 -12.55
C GLU A 180 -2.56 -3.12 -11.20
N ARG A 181 -2.94 -1.84 -11.16
CA ARG A 181 -2.87 -0.96 -9.99
C ARG A 181 -4.20 -0.33 -9.67
N SER A 182 -4.49 -0.20 -8.38
CA SER A 182 -5.78 0.30 -7.90
C SER A 182 -5.63 1.32 -6.77
N ARG A 183 -6.53 2.30 -6.75
CA ARG A 183 -6.68 3.29 -5.67
C ARG A 183 -8.04 3.13 -5.01
N HIS A 184 -8.05 2.51 -3.84
CA HIS A 184 -9.23 2.28 -3.02
C HIS A 184 -9.58 3.54 -2.23
N MET A 185 -10.74 4.12 -2.50
CA MET A 185 -11.20 5.35 -1.88
C MET A 185 -12.17 5.00 -0.74
N VAL A 186 -11.60 4.75 0.44
CA VAL A 186 -12.34 4.24 1.61
C VAL A 186 -12.32 5.28 2.72
N SER A 187 -13.32 6.16 2.73
CA SER A 187 -13.41 7.15 3.80
C SER A 187 -13.69 6.49 5.15
N VAL A 188 -12.79 6.68 6.10
CA VAL A 188 -12.97 6.23 7.49
C VAL A 188 -13.84 7.17 8.33
N ILE A 189 -14.24 8.32 7.76
CA ILE A 189 -15.18 9.27 8.39
C ILE A 189 -16.45 9.32 7.54
N ASP A 190 -17.46 8.54 7.94
CA ASP A 190 -18.81 8.71 7.40
C ASP A 190 -19.45 9.95 8.04
N GLU A 191 -19.68 11.00 7.25
CA GLU A 191 -20.18 12.28 7.75
C GLU A 191 -21.56 12.16 8.43
N LYS A 192 -22.43 11.24 8.00
CA LYS A 192 -23.75 11.06 8.60
C LYS A 192 -23.62 10.41 9.96
N LEU A 193 -22.84 9.34 10.07
CA LEU A 193 -22.62 8.65 11.34
C LEU A 193 -21.86 9.52 12.32
N TYR A 194 -20.82 10.21 11.85
CA TYR A 194 -20.04 11.18 12.60
C TYR A 194 -20.94 12.27 13.20
N LYS A 195 -21.80 12.91 12.39
CA LYS A 195 -22.76 13.91 12.89
C LYS A 195 -23.70 13.33 13.95
N ARG A 196 -24.16 12.08 13.78
CA ARG A 196 -25.01 11.40 14.78
C ARG A 196 -24.25 11.12 16.07
N GLY A 197 -23.01 10.66 16.00
CA GLY A 197 -22.13 10.41 17.14
C GLY A 197 -21.87 11.69 17.93
N VAL A 198 -21.51 12.78 17.23
CA VAL A 198 -21.32 14.11 17.81
C VAL A 198 -22.58 14.57 18.52
N PHE A 199 -23.74 14.51 17.85
CA PHE A 199 -25.02 14.90 18.46
C PHE A 199 -25.32 14.13 19.74
N LYS A 200 -25.02 12.82 19.81
CA LYS A 200 -25.23 12.02 21.01
C LYS A 200 -24.37 12.47 22.20
N LYS A 201 -23.13 12.89 21.92
CA LYS A 201 -22.15 13.35 22.94
C LYS A 201 -22.42 14.79 23.41
N LEU A 202 -23.25 15.57 22.69
CA LEU A 202 -23.63 16.91 23.13
C LEU A 202 -24.43 16.89 24.45
N GLY A 203 -24.18 17.89 25.30
CA GLY A 203 -25.04 18.20 26.45
C GLY A 203 -26.44 18.67 26.03
N LEU A 204 -27.41 18.60 26.94
CA LEU A 204 -28.83 18.84 26.66
C LEU A 204 -29.11 20.18 25.96
N GLY A 205 -28.50 21.27 26.41
CA GLY A 205 -28.65 22.60 25.80
C GLY A 205 -28.07 22.69 24.38
N LYS A 206 -26.89 22.09 24.15
CA LYS A 206 -26.29 22.03 22.81
C LYS A 206 -27.10 21.11 21.87
N LYS A 207 -27.71 20.04 22.39
CA LYS A 207 -28.66 19.18 21.63
C LYS A 207 -29.89 19.96 21.17
N LEU A 208 -30.49 20.77 22.05
CA LEU A 208 -31.64 21.60 21.69
C LEU A 208 -31.26 22.62 20.60
N LYS A 209 -30.12 23.32 20.75
CA LYS A 209 -29.60 24.22 19.72
C LYS A 209 -29.34 23.51 18.39
N ALA A 210 -28.75 22.33 18.43
CA ALA A 210 -28.52 21.51 17.23
C ALA A 210 -29.82 21.09 16.56
N ALA A 211 -30.86 20.72 17.34
CA ALA A 211 -32.18 20.39 16.82
C ALA A 211 -32.82 21.57 16.08
N VAL A 212 -32.73 22.78 16.65
CA VAL A 212 -33.19 24.01 15.99
C VAL A 212 -32.41 24.27 14.70
N TYR A 213 -31.08 24.13 14.71
CA TYR A 213 -30.28 24.38 13.51
C TYR A 213 -30.48 23.34 12.41
N MET A 214 -30.85 22.10 12.73
CA MET A 214 -31.18 21.09 11.71
C MET A 214 -32.31 21.54 10.77
N GLY A 215 -33.29 22.29 11.27
CA GLY A 215 -34.40 22.82 10.46
C GLY A 215 -34.15 24.20 9.83
N LEU A 216 -33.20 24.97 10.34
CA LEU A 216 -33.01 26.38 9.94
C LEU A 216 -31.72 26.65 9.16
N SER A 217 -30.59 26.06 9.55
CA SER A 217 -29.28 26.38 8.96
C SER A 217 -28.25 25.28 9.19
N GLN A 218 -27.94 24.56 8.11
CA GLN A 218 -26.89 23.53 8.10
C GLN A 218 -25.50 24.12 8.39
N THR A 219 -25.23 25.37 8.02
CA THR A 219 -23.97 26.06 8.31
C THR A 219 -23.79 26.27 9.81
N LYS A 220 -24.82 26.74 10.51
CA LYS A 220 -24.78 26.92 11.97
C LYS A 220 -24.65 25.58 12.71
N LEU A 221 -25.34 24.54 12.23
CA LEU A 221 -25.21 23.18 12.76
C LEU A 221 -23.78 22.66 12.60
N ARG A 222 -23.20 22.79 11.40
CA ARG A 222 -21.82 22.38 11.12
C ARG A 222 -20.84 23.11 12.03
N LYS A 223 -20.97 24.44 12.17
CA LYS A 223 -20.13 25.23 13.07
C LYS A 223 -20.22 24.74 14.52
N LEU A 224 -21.43 24.55 15.05
CA LEU A 224 -21.63 24.03 16.41
C LEU A 224 -20.92 22.69 16.64
N PHE A 225 -20.96 21.79 15.65
CA PHE A 225 -20.33 20.48 15.77
C PHE A 225 -18.80 20.57 15.69
N ILE A 226 -18.28 21.39 14.78
CA ILE A 226 -16.83 21.65 14.68
C ILE A 226 -16.31 22.25 15.98
N ASP A 227 -16.97 23.28 16.50
CA ASP A 227 -16.57 23.95 17.74
C ASP A 227 -16.55 22.93 18.91
N PHE A 228 -17.59 22.09 19.03
CA PHE A 228 -17.64 21.06 20.07
C PHE A 228 -16.48 20.04 19.97
N ILE A 229 -16.09 19.67 18.76
CA ILE A 229 -15.03 18.68 18.53
C ILE A 229 -13.67 19.31 18.76
N ASN A 230 -13.47 20.55 18.35
CA ASN A 230 -12.28 21.32 18.65
C ASN A 230 -12.11 21.50 20.16
N ASP A 231 -13.19 21.82 20.88
CA ASP A 231 -13.20 21.94 22.35
C ASP A 231 -12.83 20.61 23.06
N ALA A 232 -13.35 19.49 22.56
CA ALA A 232 -13.11 18.16 23.14
C ALA A 232 -11.77 17.55 22.72
N GLY A 233 -11.14 18.10 21.67
CA GLY A 233 -9.85 17.69 21.16
C GLY A 233 -9.85 16.38 20.37
N LEU A 234 -8.64 15.98 19.98
CA LEU A 234 -8.36 14.80 19.18
C LEU A 234 -8.87 13.47 19.77
N PRO A 235 -8.88 13.25 21.10
CA PRO A 235 -9.40 12.00 21.68
C PRO A 235 -10.87 11.73 21.30
N LEU A 236 -11.73 12.76 21.34
CA LEU A 236 -13.13 12.59 20.94
C LEU A 236 -13.24 12.25 19.45
N LEU A 237 -12.44 12.91 18.60
CA LEU A 237 -12.46 12.62 17.17
C LEU A 237 -12.06 11.15 16.90
N ASN A 238 -11.04 10.65 17.57
CA ASN A 238 -10.58 9.27 17.43
C ASN A 238 -11.62 8.27 17.96
N GLU A 239 -12.24 8.54 19.12
CA GLU A 239 -13.34 7.72 19.65
C GLU A 239 -14.49 7.63 18.64
N LEU A 240 -14.89 8.76 18.04
CA LEU A 240 -15.94 8.79 17.02
C LEU A 240 -15.55 7.99 15.76
N ILE A 241 -14.30 8.04 15.33
CA ILE A 241 -13.83 7.23 14.19
C ILE A 241 -13.93 5.74 14.51
N LEU A 242 -13.55 5.31 15.71
CA LEU A 242 -13.59 3.90 16.10
C LEU A 242 -15.03 3.40 16.29
N ASP A 243 -15.88 4.17 16.96
CA ASP A 243 -17.27 3.82 17.25
C ASP A 243 -18.14 3.72 15.99
N TYR A 244 -17.86 4.56 14.98
CA TYR A 244 -18.71 4.71 13.80
C TYR A 244 -18.05 4.28 12.49
N GLY A 245 -16.72 4.11 12.47
CA GLY A 245 -15.96 3.76 11.28
C GLY A 245 -15.80 2.26 11.01
N GLY A 246 -16.41 1.38 11.84
CA GLY A 246 -16.23 -0.08 11.77
C GLY A 246 -16.29 -0.68 10.34
N PRO A 247 -17.34 -0.42 9.54
CA PRO A 247 -17.42 -0.92 8.16
C PRO A 247 -16.29 -0.41 7.25
N SER A 248 -15.90 0.87 7.38
CA SER A 248 -14.82 1.44 6.58
C SER A 248 -13.45 0.90 7.00
N ILE A 249 -13.21 0.80 8.30
CA ILE A 249 -12.00 0.20 8.87
C ILE A 249 -11.88 -1.24 8.38
N LYS A 250 -12.97 -2.02 8.43
CA LYS A 250 -12.97 -3.39 7.91
C LYS A 250 -12.58 -3.43 6.43
N ALA A 251 -13.18 -2.58 5.59
CA ALA A 251 -12.87 -2.55 4.15
C ALA A 251 -11.39 -2.21 3.90
N VAL A 252 -10.81 -1.29 4.67
CA VAL A 252 -9.36 -1.01 4.61
C VAL A 252 -8.56 -2.25 5.00
N LEU A 253 -8.87 -2.88 6.13
CA LEU A 253 -8.17 -4.07 6.60
C LEU A 253 -8.28 -5.25 5.61
N ASP A 254 -9.42 -5.42 4.93
CA ASP A 254 -9.59 -6.44 3.90
C ASP A 254 -8.60 -6.21 2.74
N VAL A 255 -8.43 -4.96 2.28
CA VAL A 255 -7.44 -4.61 1.24
C VAL A 255 -6.02 -4.84 1.73
N LEU A 256 -5.71 -4.44 2.96
CA LEU A 256 -4.36 -4.62 3.52
C LEU A 256 -4.02 -6.11 3.76
N ALA A 257 -5.03 -6.96 4.00
CA ALA A 257 -4.86 -8.39 4.19
C ALA A 257 -4.69 -9.16 2.87
N ASP A 258 -5.18 -8.61 1.75
CA ASP A 258 -5.02 -9.24 0.43
C ASP A 258 -3.56 -9.18 -0.05
N ARG A 259 -2.97 -10.37 -0.23
CA ARG A 259 -1.61 -10.51 -0.78
C ARG A 259 -1.52 -9.96 -2.21
N GLY A 260 -2.62 -10.00 -2.95
CA GLY A 260 -2.73 -9.44 -4.30
C GLY A 260 -2.57 -7.92 -4.34
N SER A 261 -2.83 -7.22 -3.24
CA SER A 261 -2.72 -5.76 -3.12
C SER A 261 -1.33 -5.27 -2.72
N HIS A 262 -0.39 -6.15 -2.37
CA HIS A 262 0.95 -5.71 -1.93
C HIS A 262 1.92 -5.50 -3.10
N PRO A 263 2.79 -4.47 -3.06
CA PRO A 263 2.94 -3.46 -1.99
C PRO A 263 1.80 -2.44 -1.93
N VAL A 264 1.35 -2.11 -0.72
CA VAL A 264 0.21 -1.20 -0.49
C VAL A 264 0.64 0.03 0.30
N ALA A 265 0.12 1.21 -0.05
CA ALA A 265 0.25 2.44 0.74
C ALA A 265 -1.12 2.98 1.13
N PHE A 266 -1.33 3.30 2.41
CA PHE A 266 -2.55 3.92 2.90
C PHE A 266 -2.28 5.29 3.54
N TYR A 267 -3.15 6.26 3.27
CA TYR A 267 -2.89 7.65 3.63
C TYR A 267 -4.18 8.45 3.87
N CYS A 268 -4.05 9.54 4.62
CA CYS A 268 -5.06 10.58 4.74
C CYS A 268 -4.45 11.92 4.30
N THR A 269 -4.88 13.06 4.83
CA THR A 269 -4.26 14.35 4.49
C THR A 269 -2.83 14.46 5.03
N ALA A 270 -2.66 14.40 6.36
CA ALA A 270 -1.36 14.49 7.02
C ALA A 270 -0.70 13.13 7.26
N GLY A 271 -1.43 12.03 7.10
CA GLY A 271 -0.95 10.70 7.48
C GLY A 271 -0.85 10.48 9.00
N LYS A 272 -1.43 11.39 9.81
CA LYS A 272 -1.33 11.38 11.27
C LYS A 272 -2.49 10.64 11.92
N ASP A 273 -3.70 11.22 11.94
CA ASP A 273 -4.79 10.72 12.79
C ASP A 273 -5.46 9.47 12.20
N ARG A 274 -6.18 9.61 11.08
CA ARG A 274 -6.87 8.49 10.41
C ARG A 274 -5.92 7.37 10.00
N THR A 275 -4.79 7.74 9.41
CA THR A 275 -3.73 6.79 9.05
C THR A 275 -3.09 6.18 10.29
N GLY A 276 -2.84 6.95 11.34
CA GLY A 276 -2.29 6.44 12.60
C GLY A 276 -3.21 5.44 13.29
N LEU A 277 -4.53 5.70 13.30
CA LEU A 277 -5.52 4.75 13.81
C LEU A 277 -5.51 3.44 13.02
N VAL A 278 -5.49 3.50 11.69
CA VAL A 278 -5.40 2.28 10.86
C VAL A 278 -4.08 1.54 11.11
N ALA A 279 -2.95 2.24 11.16
CA ALA A 279 -1.65 1.64 11.45
C ALA A 279 -1.62 0.97 12.83
N MET A 280 -2.12 1.65 13.86
CA MET A 280 -2.27 1.13 15.22
C MET A 280 -3.11 -0.16 15.25
N LEU A 281 -4.27 -0.17 14.57
CA LEU A 281 -5.13 -1.34 14.50
C LEU A 281 -4.44 -2.52 13.80
N VAL A 282 -3.73 -2.27 12.70
CA VAL A 282 -2.98 -3.31 11.97
C VAL A 282 -1.87 -3.89 12.85
N LEU A 283 -1.03 -3.04 13.46
CA LEU A 283 0.08 -3.49 14.29
C LEU A 283 -0.40 -4.22 15.55
N SER A 284 -1.47 -3.73 16.18
CA SER A 284 -2.12 -4.38 17.33
C SER A 284 -2.66 -5.76 16.96
N ALA A 285 -3.36 -5.88 15.81
CA ALA A 285 -3.84 -7.17 15.31
C ALA A 285 -2.71 -8.16 14.98
N LEU A 286 -1.51 -7.66 14.69
CA LEU A 286 -0.30 -8.44 14.46
C LEU A 286 0.50 -8.76 15.73
N GLY A 287 0.01 -8.34 16.92
CA GLY A 287 0.65 -8.63 18.21
C GLY A 287 1.87 -7.78 18.52
N VAL A 288 2.03 -6.62 17.86
CA VAL A 288 3.11 -5.68 18.17
C VAL A 288 2.85 -5.02 19.54
N PRO A 289 3.86 -4.86 20.41
CA PRO A 289 3.68 -4.25 21.73
C PRO A 289 3.17 -2.81 21.67
N ASP A 290 2.28 -2.44 22.59
CA ASP A 290 1.67 -1.10 22.67
C ASP A 290 2.70 0.03 22.69
N GLU A 291 3.82 -0.15 23.39
CA GLU A 291 4.92 0.82 23.44
C GLU A 291 5.52 1.09 22.05
N ALA A 292 5.72 0.05 21.24
CA ALA A 292 6.25 0.19 19.89
C ALA A 292 5.24 0.86 18.95
N ILE A 293 3.95 0.55 19.11
CA ILE A 293 2.86 1.19 18.38
C ILE A 293 2.77 2.69 18.74
N LEU A 294 2.84 3.02 20.02
CA LEU A 294 2.84 4.40 20.51
C LEU A 294 4.03 5.18 19.95
N ASN A 295 5.22 4.58 19.96
CA ASN A 295 6.42 5.18 19.39
C ASN A 295 6.23 5.48 17.90
N ASP A 296 5.70 4.55 17.09
CA ASP A 296 5.38 4.84 15.67
C ASP A 296 4.34 5.97 15.53
N TYR A 297 3.32 6.00 16.39
CA TYR A 297 2.27 7.00 16.32
C TYR A 297 2.81 8.42 16.56
N VAL A 298 3.64 8.60 17.59
CA VAL A 298 4.20 9.91 17.99
C VAL A 298 5.19 10.46 16.96
N LEU A 299 5.82 9.62 16.11
CA LEU A 299 6.67 10.10 15.01
C LEU A 299 5.92 11.05 14.04
N SER A 300 4.59 10.99 14.00
CA SER A 300 3.78 11.87 13.16
C SER A 300 3.47 13.24 13.79
N ASP A 301 3.93 13.54 15.00
CA ASP A 301 3.65 14.82 15.67
C ASP A 301 4.33 16.02 15.00
N SER A 302 5.48 15.82 14.35
CA SER A 302 6.18 16.91 13.65
C SER A 302 5.48 17.38 12.38
N VAL A 303 4.55 16.59 11.83
CA VAL A 303 4.00 16.81 10.48
C VAL A 303 3.23 18.11 10.35
N TYR A 304 2.53 18.58 11.39
CA TYR A 304 1.79 19.85 11.30
C TYR A 304 2.70 21.07 11.19
N ARG A 305 3.90 21.03 11.79
CA ARG A 305 4.90 22.10 11.60
C ARG A 305 5.30 22.22 10.14
N ASP A 306 5.35 21.10 9.43
CA ASP A 306 5.75 21.02 8.02
C ASP A 306 4.60 21.33 7.05
N LEU A 307 3.34 21.16 7.48
CA LEU A 307 2.15 21.47 6.67
C LEU A 307 1.72 22.95 6.73
N GLY A 308 2.36 23.76 7.57
CA GLY A 308 2.10 25.21 7.67
C GLY A 308 0.88 25.60 8.48
N ASP A 309 0.23 24.65 9.16
CA ASP A 309 -0.85 24.93 10.12
C ASP A 309 -0.24 25.46 11.43
N LYS A 310 -0.25 26.78 11.59
CA LYS A 310 0.03 27.49 12.85
C LYS A 310 -1.24 27.67 13.67
#